data_AF-A0A1I7CYG8-F1
#
_entry.id   AF-A0A1I7CYG8-F1
#
_cell.length_a   1.000
_cell.length_b   1.000
_cell.length_c   1.000
_cell.angle_alpha   90.00
_cell.angle_beta   90.00
_cell.angle_gamma   90.00
#
_symmetry.space_group_name_H-M   'P 1'
#
loop_
_entity.id
_entity.type
_entity.pdbx_description
1 polymer ?
#
loop_
_entity_poly.entity_id
_entity_poly.type
_entity_poly.pdbx_seq_one_letter_code
_entity_poly.pdbx_strand_id
1 'polypeptide(L)'
;MTLGLVLFFLNFITPQFTEAGQAKLEKMVQERDALTQQWKESESKKSGIFGNRTKKDMIETNEWLERIIAKDNLIMDELRMIGDIETTTATQTSEDYKAIAFKQEKDVQALKRAVAERDKSLESMRSTRRTFEWTTTIFFLTTLGLGYWLYKSKKAA
;
A
#
# COMPACT_ATOMS: atom_id res chain seq x y z
N MET A 1 22.37 13.89 -7.39
CA MET A 1 22.22 12.89 -8.46
C MET A 1 21.62 11.56 -8.00
N THR A 2 21.86 11.12 -6.76
CA THR A 2 21.33 9.84 -6.23
C THR A 2 19.80 9.83 -6.03
N LEU A 3 19.20 10.93 -5.56
CA LEU A 3 17.75 11.03 -5.35
C LEU A 3 16.94 10.98 -6.67
N GLY A 4 17.48 11.56 -7.74
CA GLY A 4 16.84 11.56 -9.07
C GLY A 4 16.85 10.18 -9.72
N LEU A 5 17.90 9.39 -9.50
CA LEU A 5 17.96 7.99 -9.96
C LEU A 5 16.93 7.11 -9.24
N VAL A 6 16.73 7.31 -7.94
CA VAL A 6 15.72 6.55 -7.16
C VAL A 6 14.30 6.86 -7.62
N LEU A 7 13.98 8.13 -7.92
CA LEU A 7 12.68 8.53 -8.46
C LEU A 7 12.44 8.03 -9.89
N PHE A 8 13.51 7.89 -10.70
CA PHE A 8 13.44 7.29 -12.02
C PHE A 8 13.19 5.78 -11.96
N PHE A 9 13.84 5.08 -11.03
CA PHE A 9 13.58 3.66 -10.80
C PHE A 9 12.18 3.36 -10.26
N LEU A 10 11.63 4.23 -9.41
CA LEU A 10 10.26 4.11 -8.89
C LEU A 10 9.17 4.25 -9.98
N ASN A 11 9.43 5.01 -11.05
CA ASN A 11 8.50 5.14 -12.18
C ASN A 11 8.49 3.92 -13.12
N PHE A 12 9.54 3.10 -13.11
CA PHE A 12 9.61 1.88 -13.94
C PHE A 12 8.89 0.67 -13.32
N ILE A 13 8.48 0.77 -12.04
CA ILE A 13 7.76 -0.28 -11.32
C ILE A 13 6.26 0.02 -11.32
N THR A 14 5.74 0.56 -12.43
CA THR A 14 4.29 0.49 -12.67
C THR A 14 3.93 -0.96 -13.01
N PRO A 15 2.81 -1.48 -12.49
CA PRO A 15 2.43 -2.88 -12.68
C PRO A 15 2.12 -3.11 -14.16
N GLN A 16 3.05 -3.77 -14.86
CA GLN A 16 2.96 -4.19 -16.27
C GLN A 16 1.76 -5.12 -16.56
N PHE A 17 1.10 -5.62 -15.51
CA PHE A 17 0.01 -6.58 -15.60
C PHE A 17 -1.31 -5.98 -16.10
N THR A 18 -1.58 -4.70 -15.83
CA THR A 18 -2.77 -4.01 -16.35
C THR A 18 -2.66 -3.73 -17.85
N GLU A 19 -1.47 -3.36 -18.32
CA GLU A 19 -1.23 -3.06 -19.74
C GLU A 19 -1.32 -4.32 -20.63
N ALA A 20 -0.82 -5.47 -20.17
CA ALA A 20 -0.89 -6.71 -20.92
C ALA A 20 -2.35 -7.22 -21.11
N GLY A 21 -3.18 -7.10 -20.07
CA GLY A 21 -4.61 -7.43 -20.14
C GLY A 21 -5.39 -6.46 -21.03
N GLN A 22 -5.11 -5.16 -20.92
CA GLN A 22 -5.72 -4.14 -21.79
C GLN A 22 -5.32 -4.29 -23.26
N ALA A 23 -4.05 -4.57 -23.56
CA ALA A 23 -3.60 -4.79 -24.94
C ALA A 23 -4.26 -6.02 -25.59
N LYS A 24 -4.45 -7.09 -24.81
CA LYS A 24 -5.17 -8.28 -25.26
C LYS A 24 -6.65 -7.98 -25.51
N LEU A 25 -7.30 -7.24 -24.61
CA LEU A 25 -8.68 -6.82 -24.75
C LEU A 25 -8.88 -5.93 -25.99
N GLU A 26 -8.00 -4.95 -26.18
CA GLU A 26 -8.03 -4.04 -27.33
C GLU A 26 -7.93 -4.82 -28.64
N LYS A 27 -7.02 -5.81 -28.71
CA LYS A 27 -6.92 -6.70 -29.87
C LYS A 27 -8.23 -7.47 -30.12
N MET A 28 -8.87 -8.00 -29.07
CA MET A 28 -10.15 -8.71 -29.23
C MET A 28 -11.27 -7.79 -29.73
N VAL A 29 -11.30 -6.54 -29.28
CA VAL A 29 -12.25 -5.52 -29.76
C VAL A 29 -11.98 -5.17 -31.22
N GLN A 30 -10.73 -4.99 -31.61
CA GLN A 30 -10.36 -4.76 -33.02
C GLN A 30 -10.78 -5.93 -33.92
N GLU A 31 -10.60 -7.16 -33.47
CA GLU A 31 -11.06 -8.35 -34.19
C GLU A 31 -12.59 -8.38 -34.32
N ARG A 32 -13.33 -7.97 -33.28
CA ARG A 32 -14.80 -7.85 -33.32
C ARG A 32 -15.27 -6.77 -34.29
N ASP A 33 -14.60 -5.62 -34.32
CA ASP A 33 -14.90 -4.56 -35.27
C ASP A 33 -14.64 -4.99 -36.71
N ALA A 34 -13.55 -5.72 -36.96
CA ALA A 34 -13.26 -6.30 -38.27
C ALA A 34 -14.35 -7.30 -38.72
N LEU A 35 -14.81 -8.19 -37.83
CA LEU A 35 -15.92 -9.11 -38.11
C LEU A 35 -17.23 -8.35 -38.40
N THR A 36 -17.50 -7.28 -37.64
CA THR A 36 -18.68 -6.44 -37.84
C THR A 36 -18.62 -5.71 -39.19
N GLN A 37 -17.44 -5.26 -39.60
CA GLN A 37 -17.24 -4.64 -40.91
C GLN A 37 -17.44 -5.64 -42.04
N GLN A 38 -16.88 -6.85 -41.93
CA GLN A 38 -17.07 -7.92 -42.92
C GLN A 38 -18.55 -8.33 -43.03
N TRP A 39 -19.27 -8.37 -41.92
CA TRP A 39 -20.71 -8.58 -41.91
C TRP A 39 -21.49 -7.45 -42.61
N LYS A 40 -21.12 -6.17 -42.39
CA LYS A 40 -21.75 -5.04 -43.12
C LYS A 40 -21.47 -5.12 -44.62
N GLU A 41 -20.27 -5.53 -45.01
CA GLU A 41 -19.90 -5.73 -46.42
C GLU A 41 -20.68 -6.89 -47.05
N SER A 42 -20.85 -8.03 -46.36
CA SER A 42 -21.69 -9.13 -46.84
C SER A 42 -23.16 -8.73 -46.90
N GLU A 43 -23.63 -7.93 -45.94
CA GLU A 43 -24.99 -7.40 -45.93
C GLU A 43 -25.26 -6.44 -47.09
N SER A 44 -24.26 -5.69 -47.57
CA SER A 44 -24.39 -4.81 -48.72
C SER A 44 -24.52 -5.55 -50.07
N LYS A 45 -24.09 -6.82 -50.14
CA LYS A 45 -24.07 -7.65 -51.36
C LYS A 45 -25.34 -8.49 -51.58
N LYS A 46 -26.43 -8.20 -50.86
CA LYS A 46 -27.71 -8.94 -50.95
C LYS A 46 -28.11 -9.19 -52.41
N SER A 47 -28.19 -10.47 -52.78
CA SER A 47 -28.39 -10.95 -54.16
C SER A 47 -29.86 -11.03 -54.58
N GLY A 48 -30.79 -10.63 -53.71
CA GLY A 48 -32.23 -10.74 -53.97
C GLY A 48 -32.70 -9.84 -55.11
N ILE A 49 -33.22 -10.43 -56.19
CA ILE A 49 -33.77 -9.75 -57.39
C ILE A 49 -34.88 -8.72 -57.05
N PHE A 50 -35.45 -8.77 -55.85
CA PHE A 50 -36.50 -7.84 -55.37
C PHE A 50 -36.25 -7.30 -53.95
N GLY A 51 -34.99 -7.21 -53.51
CA GLY A 51 -34.68 -6.75 -52.15
C GLY A 51 -35.05 -7.76 -51.04
N ASN A 52 -35.63 -8.91 -51.38
CA ASN A 52 -35.82 -10.04 -50.46
C ASN A 52 -34.52 -10.84 -50.30
N ARG A 53 -34.11 -11.07 -49.05
CA ARG A 53 -32.94 -11.90 -48.72
C ARG A 53 -33.16 -13.33 -49.21
N THR A 54 -32.16 -13.91 -49.88
CA THR A 54 -32.21 -15.33 -50.25
C THR A 54 -31.95 -16.21 -49.01
N LYS A 55 -32.32 -17.48 -49.05
CA LYS A 55 -31.99 -18.44 -47.98
C LYS A 55 -30.48 -18.53 -47.75
N LYS A 56 -29.66 -18.37 -48.79
CA LYS A 56 -28.19 -18.36 -48.68
C LYS A 56 -27.70 -17.12 -47.92
N ASP A 57 -28.21 -15.93 -48.27
CA ASP A 57 -27.87 -14.67 -47.57
C ASP A 57 -28.25 -14.74 -46.08
N MET A 58 -29.35 -15.44 -45.75
CA MET A 58 -29.82 -15.62 -44.38
C MET A 58 -28.92 -16.56 -43.57
N ILE A 59 -28.41 -17.64 -44.17
CA ILE A 59 -27.46 -18.55 -43.52
C ILE A 59 -26.13 -17.83 -43.26
N GLU A 60 -25.60 -17.13 -44.26
CA GLU A 60 -24.35 -16.37 -44.14
C GLU A 60 -24.45 -15.29 -43.07
N THR A 61 -25.56 -14.53 -43.03
CA THR A 61 -25.81 -13.54 -41.98
C THR A 61 -25.81 -14.17 -40.60
N ASN A 62 -26.42 -15.35 -40.44
CA ASN A 62 -26.48 -16.03 -39.15
C ASN A 62 -25.11 -16.52 -38.71
N GLU A 63 -24.31 -17.10 -39.62
CA GLU A 63 -22.92 -17.49 -39.32
C GLU A 63 -22.05 -16.30 -38.87
N TRP A 64 -22.22 -15.13 -39.49
CA TRP A 64 -21.53 -13.91 -39.06
C TRP A 64 -21.96 -13.47 -37.66
N LEU A 65 -23.27 -13.48 -37.38
CA LEU A 65 -23.80 -13.11 -36.07
C LEU A 65 -23.33 -14.09 -34.99
N GLU A 66 -23.31 -15.39 -35.26
CA GLU A 66 -22.78 -16.40 -34.33
C GLU A 66 -21.31 -16.14 -34.00
N ARG A 67 -20.48 -15.81 -35.00
CA ARG A 67 -19.07 -15.47 -34.79
C ARG A 67 -18.88 -14.20 -33.98
N ILE A 68 -19.68 -13.16 -34.24
CA ILE A 68 -19.64 -11.90 -33.48
C ILE A 68 -20.05 -12.14 -32.02
N ILE A 69 -21.15 -12.86 -31.79
CA ILE A 69 -21.64 -13.18 -30.44
C ILE A 69 -20.61 -14.03 -29.68
N ALA A 70 -20.01 -15.03 -30.33
CA ALA A 70 -18.94 -15.82 -29.71
C ALA A 70 -17.76 -14.93 -29.30
N LYS A 71 -17.40 -13.94 -30.12
CA LYS A 71 -16.33 -12.99 -29.81
C LYS A 71 -16.70 -12.04 -28.68
N ASP A 72 -17.94 -11.55 -28.65
CA ASP A 72 -18.46 -10.69 -27.57
C ASP A 72 -18.47 -11.41 -26.23
N ASN A 73 -18.82 -12.70 -26.21
CA ASN A 73 -18.76 -13.52 -24.98
C ASN A 73 -17.33 -13.63 -24.46
N LEU A 74 -16.36 -13.88 -25.34
CA LEU A 74 -14.94 -13.93 -24.96
C LEU A 74 -14.44 -12.58 -24.41
N ILE A 75 -14.86 -11.47 -25.02
CA ILE A 75 -14.54 -10.13 -24.54
C ILE A 75 -15.14 -9.90 -23.15
N MET A 76 -16.39 -10.32 -22.93
CA MET A 76 -17.06 -10.17 -21.63
C MET A 76 -16.43 -11.03 -20.54
N ASP A 77 -16.00 -12.24 -20.86
CA ASP A 77 -15.31 -13.11 -19.91
C ASP A 77 -13.96 -12.52 -19.49
N GLU A 78 -13.20 -11.95 -20.43
CA GLU A 78 -11.94 -11.27 -20.12
C GLU A 78 -12.18 -10.00 -19.28
N LEU A 79 -13.19 -9.21 -19.60
CA LEU A 79 -13.56 -8.02 -18.82
C LEU A 79 -13.92 -8.38 -17.37
N ARG A 80 -14.69 -9.46 -17.16
CA ARG A 80 -15.01 -9.96 -15.83
C ARG A 80 -13.75 -10.41 -15.08
N MET A 81 -12.88 -11.17 -15.74
CA MET A 81 -11.63 -11.60 -15.15
C MET A 81 -10.75 -10.42 -14.71
N ILE A 82 -10.64 -9.38 -15.54
CA ILE A 82 -9.89 -8.15 -15.20
C ILE A 82 -10.53 -7.46 -13.98
N GLY A 83 -11.86 -7.34 -13.95
CA GLY A 83 -12.58 -6.76 -12.80
C GLY A 83 -12.41 -7.56 -11.51
N ASP A 84 -12.44 -8.89 -11.58
CA ASP A 84 -12.22 -9.77 -10.42
C ASP A 84 -10.78 -9.65 -9.88
N ILE A 85 -9.80 -9.51 -10.76
CA ILE A 85 -8.40 -9.27 -10.38
C ILE A 85 -8.26 -7.89 -9.71
N GLU A 86 -8.86 -6.84 -10.27
CA GLU A 86 -8.81 -5.50 -9.70
C GLU A 86 -9.46 -5.43 -8.32
N THR A 87 -10.64 -6.03 -8.16
CA THR A 87 -11.33 -6.08 -6.86
C THR A 87 -10.57 -6.90 -5.82
N THR A 88 -10.01 -8.04 -6.22
CA THR A 88 -9.18 -8.88 -5.34
C THR A 88 -7.91 -8.14 -4.90
N THR A 89 -7.20 -7.51 -5.83
CA THR A 89 -5.97 -6.75 -5.53
C THR A 89 -6.26 -5.53 -4.66
N ALA A 90 -7.35 -4.80 -4.91
CA ALA A 90 -7.80 -3.70 -4.06
C ALA A 90 -8.13 -4.17 -2.64
N THR A 91 -8.83 -5.31 -2.51
CA THR A 91 -9.18 -5.91 -1.22
C THR A 91 -7.93 -6.32 -0.45
N GLN A 92 -7.02 -7.07 -1.10
CA GLN A 92 -5.76 -7.51 -0.51
C GLN A 92 -4.92 -6.30 -0.04
N THR A 93 -4.79 -5.29 -0.89
CA THR A 93 -4.06 -4.06 -0.56
C THR A 93 -4.66 -3.36 0.66
N SER A 94 -5.99 -3.25 0.73
CA SER A 94 -6.69 -2.68 1.89
C SER A 94 -6.46 -3.49 3.17
N GLU A 95 -6.49 -4.82 3.09
CA GLU A 95 -6.20 -5.69 4.24
C GLU A 95 -4.75 -5.56 4.71
N ASP A 96 -3.80 -5.51 3.79
CA ASP A 96 -2.38 -5.30 4.09
C ASP A 96 -2.14 -3.94 4.77
N TYR A 97 -2.79 -2.87 4.28
CA TYR A 97 -2.74 -1.56 4.93
C TYR A 97 -3.26 -1.60 6.36
N LYS A 98 -4.39 -2.27 6.61
CA LYS A 98 -4.94 -2.44 7.96
C LYS A 98 -3.98 -3.21 8.86
N ALA A 99 -3.36 -4.27 8.36
CA ALA A 99 -2.39 -5.06 9.11
C ALA A 99 -1.15 -4.24 9.47
N ILE A 100 -0.61 -3.46 8.53
CA ILE A 100 0.53 -2.57 8.76
C ILE A 100 0.17 -1.49 9.79
N ALA A 101 -0.99 -0.85 9.64
CA ALA A 101 -1.44 0.18 10.58
C ALA A 101 -1.59 -0.37 12.00
N PHE A 102 -2.19 -1.56 12.15
CA PHE A 102 -2.33 -2.22 13.45
C PHE A 102 -0.97 -2.57 14.07
N LYS A 103 -0.02 -3.05 13.26
CA LYS A 103 1.35 -3.32 13.71
C LYS A 103 2.05 -2.04 14.16
N GLN A 104 1.96 -0.97 13.38
CA GLN A 104 2.53 0.33 13.73
C GLN A 104 1.94 0.89 15.02
N GLU A 105 0.62 0.77 15.22
CA GLU A 105 -0.03 1.20 16.45
C GLU A 105 0.52 0.44 17.67
N LYS A 106 0.66 -0.89 17.56
CA LYS A 106 1.26 -1.73 18.60
C LYS A 106 2.71 -1.32 18.88
N ASP A 107 3.50 -1.07 17.84
CA ASP A 107 4.90 -0.66 17.97
C ASP A 107 5.00 0.72 18.65
N VAL A 108 4.15 1.68 18.29
CA VAL A 108 4.08 3.00 18.93
C VAL A 108 3.70 2.86 20.40
N GLN A 109 2.74 2.01 20.75
CA GLN A 109 2.38 1.76 22.15
C GLN A 109 3.54 1.12 22.93
N ALA A 110 4.25 0.16 22.34
CA ALA A 110 5.43 -0.45 22.96
C ALA A 110 6.55 0.56 23.19
N LEU A 111 6.84 1.42 22.20
CA LEU A 111 7.82 2.49 22.31
C LEU A 111 7.44 3.50 23.38
N LYS A 112 6.17 3.92 23.45
CA LYS A 112 5.68 4.81 24.51
C LYS A 112 5.89 4.23 25.91
N ARG A 113 5.63 2.93 26.08
CA ARG A 113 5.89 2.24 27.36
C ARG A 113 7.38 2.19 27.68
N ALA A 114 8.21 1.86 26.71
CA ALA A 114 9.67 1.83 26.89
C ALA A 114 10.24 3.21 27.27
N VAL A 115 9.74 4.28 26.65
CA VAL A 115 10.13 5.66 26.99
C VAL A 115 9.69 6.01 28.41
N ALA A 116 8.43 5.72 28.78
CA ALA A 116 7.93 6.00 30.13
C ALA A 116 8.71 5.24 31.21
N GLU A 117 9.11 3.99 30.95
CA GLU A 117 9.94 3.22 31.85
C GLU A 117 11.37 3.78 31.98
N ARG A 118 11.95 4.25 30.86
CA ARG A 118 13.24 4.93 30.87
C ARG A 118 13.19 6.24 31.66
N ASP A 119 12.15 7.05 31.48
CA ASP A 119 11.99 8.29 32.23
C ASP A 119 11.88 8.03 33.74
N LYS A 120 11.10 7.01 34.13
CA LYS A 120 11.01 6.58 35.54
C LYS A 120 12.35 6.12 36.10
N SER A 121 13.14 5.39 35.30
CA SER A 121 14.50 4.96 35.70
C SER A 121 15.47 6.14 35.83
N LEU A 122 15.37 7.15 34.97
CA LEU A 122 16.18 8.36 35.06
C LEU A 122 15.80 9.19 36.28
N GLU A 123 14.52 9.27 36.61
CA GLU A 123 14.04 9.98 37.80
C GLU A 123 14.50 9.30 39.10
N SER A 124 14.47 7.96 39.17
CA SER A 124 15.01 7.23 40.32
C SER A 124 16.53 7.46 40.45
N MET A 125 17.29 7.37 39.36
CA MET A 125 18.73 7.67 39.38
C MET A 125 19.03 9.11 39.80
N ARG A 126 18.27 10.10 39.30
CA ARG A 126 18.41 11.52 39.69
C ARG A 126 18.11 11.72 41.17
N SER A 127 17.06 11.11 41.69
CA SER A 127 16.69 11.25 43.11
C SER A 127 17.70 10.57 44.04
N THR A 128 18.25 9.41 43.67
CA THR A 128 19.37 8.77 44.39
C THR A 128 20.61 9.66 44.38
N ARG A 129 20.99 10.21 43.22
CA ARG A 129 22.14 11.12 43.10
C ARG A 129 21.97 12.36 43.96
N ARG A 130 20.79 13.00 43.90
CA ARG A 130 20.46 14.16 44.74
C ARG A 130 20.52 13.81 46.22
N THR A 131 19.98 12.67 46.62
CA THR A 131 20.03 12.22 48.02
C THR A 131 21.48 12.05 48.47
N PHE A 132 22.33 11.44 47.64
CA PHE A 132 23.75 11.25 47.91
C PHE A 132 24.54 12.57 48.01
N GLU A 133 24.26 13.53 47.12
CA GLU A 133 24.84 14.87 47.15
C GLU A 133 24.49 15.59 48.46
N TRP A 134 23.22 15.54 48.88
CA TRP A 134 22.75 16.18 50.11
C TRP A 134 23.28 15.49 51.37
N THR A 135 23.30 14.15 51.43
CA THR A 135 23.83 13.42 52.60
C THR A 135 25.32 13.70 52.79
N THR A 136 26.10 13.70 51.70
CA THR A 136 27.54 14.00 51.74
C THR A 136 27.79 15.45 52.18
N THR A 137 26.99 16.40 51.66
CA THR A 137 27.10 17.82 52.03
C THR A 137 26.79 18.04 53.52
N ILE A 138 25.71 17.44 54.03
CA ILE A 138 25.35 17.54 55.45
C ILE A 138 26.43 16.90 56.33
N PHE A 139 26.93 15.72 55.96
CA PHE A 139 28.00 15.04 56.69
C PHE A 139 29.31 15.85 56.72
N PHE A 140 29.65 16.52 55.62
CA PHE A 140 30.82 17.40 55.55
C PHE A 140 30.65 18.62 56.46
N LEU A 141 29.49 19.28 56.44
CA LEU A 141 29.19 20.44 57.29
C LEU A 141 29.17 20.09 58.78
N THR A 142 28.60 18.95 59.16
CA THR A 142 28.59 18.51 60.57
C THR A 142 30.01 18.19 61.05
N THR A 143 30.83 17.55 60.23
CA THR A 143 32.23 17.26 60.55
C THR A 143 33.05 18.55 60.72
N LEU A 144 32.87 19.53 59.82
CA LEU A 144 33.53 20.84 59.95
C LEU A 144 33.06 21.60 61.20
N GLY A 145 31.75 21.57 61.50
CA GLY A 145 31.18 22.22 62.69
C GLY A 145 31.74 21.63 63.99
N LEU A 146 31.80 20.30 64.10
CA LEU A 146 32.39 19.61 65.24
C LEU A 146 33.89 19.87 65.35
N GLY A 147 34.62 19.86 64.24
CA GLY A 147 36.04 20.20 64.20
C GLY A 147 36.32 21.63 64.69
N TYR A 148 35.53 22.60 64.25
CA TYR A 148 35.63 24.00 64.71
C TYR A 148 35.29 24.13 66.19
N TRP A 149 34.25 23.43 66.67
CA TRP A 149 33.88 23.44 68.08
C TRP A 149 34.98 22.87 68.99
N LEU A 150 35.60 21.76 68.60
CA LEU A 150 36.74 21.17 69.32
C LEU A 150 37.99 22.07 69.30
N TYR A 151 38.26 22.76 68.20
CA TYR A 151 39.36 23.72 68.12
C TYR A 151 39.13 24.90 69.08
N LYS A 152 37.89 25.42 69.14
CA LYS A 152 37.54 26.50 70.05
C LYS A 152 37.58 26.06 71.52
N SER A 153 37.11 24.86 71.85
CA SER A 153 37.12 24.35 73.23
C SER A 153 38.54 24.08 73.75
N LYS A 154 39.47 23.63 72.89
CA LYS A 154 40.90 23.49 73.25
C LYS A 154 41.66 24.81 73.43
N LYS A 155 41.17 25.92 72.87
CA LYS A 155 41.77 27.25 73.03
C LYS A 155 41.22 28.02 74.24
N ALA A 156 40.09 27.57 74.77
CA ALA A 156 39.43 28.15 75.94
C ALA A 156 39.76 27.43 77.26
N ALA A 157 40.40 26.26 77.20
CA ALA A 157 41.02 25.56 78.32
C ALA A 157 42.53 25.85 78.33
#